data_AF-A0A7J5V8U5-F1
#
_entry.id   AF-A0A7J5V8U5-F1
#
_cell.length_a   1.000
_cell.length_b   1.000
_cell.length_c   1.000
_cell.angle_alpha   90.00
_cell.angle_beta   90.00
_cell.angle_gamma   90.00
#
_symmetry.space_group_name_H-M   'P 1'
#
loop_
_entity.id
_entity.type
_entity.pdbx_description
1 polymer ?
#
loop_
_entity_poly.entity_id
_entity_poly.type
_entity_poly.pdbx_seq_one_letter_code
_entity_poly.pdbx_strand_id
1 'polypeptide(L)'
;MKYDEDKVDELTLAILYLVSHGREEGCGARAWKGFDWDTLNRLHNKGLISNPIGKTKSVGMTEEGFLKSKDLFEKHFVNDQRRDKSPIEPKTACAKQVKTRHKREREQPDREDRILYEIVVDAYNDTERAMGWYYYLKDKMQMPFTARCRISHSISPLKTGQEVQVMGMAKESECMSEVFVLVKYGKTTLAVPLAQMDCLSEHEETIEAVADWHYWVARGYEY
;
A
#
# COMPACT_ATOMS: atom_id res chain seq x y z
N MET A 1 21.54 6.08 -28.04
CA MET A 1 22.52 4.98 -28.21
C MET A 1 21.81 3.83 -28.90
N LYS A 2 22.44 3.10 -29.83
CA LYS A 2 21.86 1.85 -30.36
C LYS A 2 22.18 0.72 -29.39
N TYR A 3 21.17 -0.04 -28.97
CA TYR A 3 21.29 -1.18 -28.07
C TYR A 3 20.33 -2.29 -28.49
N ASP A 4 20.52 -3.49 -27.93
CA ASP A 4 19.67 -4.65 -28.20
C ASP A 4 18.39 -4.57 -27.35
N GLU A 5 17.30 -4.11 -27.96
CA GLU A 5 15.99 -3.96 -27.32
C GLU A 5 15.41 -5.32 -26.88
N ASP A 6 15.63 -6.39 -27.64
CA ASP A 6 15.12 -7.71 -27.28
C ASP A 6 15.82 -8.27 -26.05
N LYS A 7 17.12 -7.99 -25.89
CA LYS A 7 17.85 -8.36 -24.67
C LYS A 7 17.38 -7.56 -23.45
N VAL A 8 17.09 -6.28 -23.63
CA VAL A 8 16.52 -5.43 -22.56
C VAL A 8 15.12 -5.91 -22.17
N ASP A 9 14.26 -6.24 -23.14
CA ASP A 9 12.93 -6.81 -22.92
C ASP A 9 13.02 -8.15 -22.16
N GLU A 10 13.93 -9.04 -22.57
CA GLU A 10 14.16 -10.34 -21.94
C GLU A 10 14.53 -10.19 -20.46
N LEU A 11 15.51 -9.34 -20.16
CA LEU A 11 15.96 -9.12 -18.78
C LEU A 11 14.93 -8.35 -17.94
N THR A 12 14.22 -7.40 -18.54
CA THR A 12 13.15 -6.67 -17.86
C THR A 12 12.02 -7.61 -17.47
N LEU A 13 11.60 -8.47 -18.39
CA LEU A 13 10.61 -9.50 -18.09
C LEU A 13 11.11 -10.43 -16.98
N ALA A 14 12.38 -10.85 -17.00
CA ALA A 14 12.97 -11.63 -15.92
C ALA A 14 12.87 -10.91 -14.56
N ILE A 15 13.21 -9.62 -14.50
CA ILE A 15 13.18 -8.86 -13.24
C ILE A 15 11.73 -8.64 -12.77
N LEU A 16 10.75 -8.52 -13.68
CA LEU A 16 9.34 -8.45 -13.30
C LEU A 16 8.88 -9.66 -12.48
N TYR A 17 9.50 -10.84 -12.65
CA TYR A 17 9.27 -11.99 -11.77
C TYR A 17 9.62 -11.70 -10.31
N LEU A 18 10.80 -11.09 -10.06
CA LEU A 18 11.29 -10.79 -8.70
C LEU A 18 10.33 -9.86 -7.94
N VAL A 19 9.70 -8.93 -8.65
CA VAL A 19 8.77 -7.93 -8.08
C VAL A 19 7.31 -8.30 -8.30
N SER A 20 7.02 -9.57 -8.61
CA SER A 20 5.66 -10.07 -8.82
C SER A 20 4.96 -10.41 -7.51
N HIS A 21 3.64 -10.23 -7.48
CA HIS A 21 2.76 -10.50 -6.35
C HIS A 21 1.35 -10.89 -6.83
N GLY A 22 0.52 -11.42 -5.92
CA GLY A 22 -0.87 -11.77 -6.22
C GLY A 22 -1.02 -12.83 -7.32
N ARG A 23 -0.10 -13.81 -7.34
CA ARG A 23 -0.11 -14.93 -8.28
C ARG A 23 -1.36 -15.78 -8.08
N GLU A 24 -2.12 -15.96 -9.16
CA GLU A 24 -3.22 -16.92 -9.26
C GLU A 24 -2.93 -17.87 -10.43
N GLU A 25 -2.92 -19.18 -10.16
CA GLU A 25 -2.59 -20.19 -11.16
C GLU A 25 -3.64 -20.19 -12.30
N GLY A 26 -3.17 -20.05 -13.56
CA GLY A 26 -4.02 -19.91 -14.74
C GLY A 26 -4.46 -18.48 -15.06
N CYS A 27 -4.23 -17.50 -14.17
CA CYS A 27 -4.66 -16.10 -14.34
C CYS A 27 -3.50 -15.10 -14.49
N GLY A 28 -2.24 -15.53 -14.31
CA GLY A 28 -1.09 -14.63 -14.27
C GLY A 28 -0.75 -14.08 -12.88
N ALA A 29 -0.15 -12.90 -12.84
CA ALA A 29 0.25 -12.20 -11.61
C ALA A 29 0.22 -10.68 -11.81
N ARG A 30 0.55 -9.90 -10.79
CA ARG A 30 0.84 -8.47 -10.93
C ARG A 30 2.30 -8.22 -10.58
N ALA A 31 2.91 -7.21 -11.16
CA ALA A 31 4.29 -6.83 -10.86
C ALA A 31 4.41 -5.32 -10.76
N TRP A 32 5.27 -4.81 -9.88
CA TRP A 32 5.56 -3.37 -9.80
C TRP A 32 6.27 -2.90 -11.08
N LYS A 33 5.76 -1.84 -11.70
CA LYS A 33 6.33 -1.26 -12.91
C LYS A 33 7.28 -0.12 -12.52
N GLY A 34 8.54 -0.22 -12.94
CA GLY A 34 9.60 0.76 -12.68
C GLY A 34 10.65 0.81 -13.78
N PHE A 35 10.28 0.38 -15.00
CA PHE A 35 11.15 0.28 -16.16
C PHE A 35 10.79 1.33 -17.21
N ASP A 36 11.66 1.52 -18.21
CA ASP A 36 11.39 2.45 -19.28
C ASP A 36 10.11 2.10 -20.05
N TRP A 37 9.40 3.14 -20.47
CA TRP A 37 8.08 3.01 -21.09
C TRP A 37 8.11 2.25 -22.40
N ASP A 38 9.18 2.39 -23.19
CA ASP A 38 9.29 1.74 -24.50
C ASP A 38 9.43 0.22 -24.34
N THR A 39 10.24 -0.25 -23.39
CA THR A 39 10.36 -1.67 -23.01
C THR A 39 9.05 -2.25 -22.52
N LEU A 40 8.35 -1.56 -21.62
CA LEU A 40 7.04 -2.03 -21.15
C LEU A 40 6.01 -2.06 -22.29
N ASN A 41 6.03 -1.08 -23.19
CA ASN A 41 5.15 -1.07 -24.37
C ASN A 41 5.46 -2.25 -25.31
N ARG A 42 6.74 -2.58 -25.55
CA ARG A 42 7.12 -3.77 -26.33
C ARG A 42 6.68 -5.07 -25.66
N LEU A 43 6.80 -5.20 -24.34
CA LEU A 43 6.32 -6.37 -23.60
C LEU A 43 4.79 -6.50 -23.65
N HIS A 44 4.06 -5.38 -23.61
CA HIS A 44 2.61 -5.36 -23.81
C HIS A 44 2.22 -5.75 -25.23
N ASN A 45 2.93 -5.23 -26.25
CA ASN A 45 2.71 -5.61 -27.65
C ASN A 45 3.00 -7.10 -27.89
N LYS A 46 3.91 -7.70 -27.10
CA LYS A 46 4.20 -9.14 -27.08
C LYS A 46 3.13 -9.97 -26.32
N GLY A 47 2.11 -9.34 -25.71
CA GLY A 47 1.03 -10.02 -24.99
C GLY A 47 1.44 -10.58 -23.61
N LEU A 48 2.62 -10.21 -23.10
CA LEU A 48 3.17 -10.78 -21.86
C LEU A 48 2.71 -10.01 -20.62
N ILE A 49 2.37 -8.74 -20.79
CA ILE A 49 1.84 -7.87 -19.74
C ILE A 49 0.63 -7.08 -20.26
N SER A 50 -0.21 -6.59 -19.36
CA SER A 50 -1.29 -5.66 -19.66
C SER A 50 -0.75 -4.29 -20.07
N ASN A 51 -1.60 -3.43 -20.64
CA ASN A 51 -1.20 -2.07 -21.03
C ASN A 51 -0.55 -1.34 -19.83
N PRO A 52 0.75 -0.97 -19.92
CA PRO A 52 1.46 -0.35 -18.83
C PRO A 52 1.09 1.12 -18.68
N ILE A 53 0.57 1.76 -19.74
CA ILE A 53 0.25 3.19 -19.77
C ILE A 53 -0.87 3.49 -18.79
N GLY A 54 -0.61 4.41 -17.86
CA GLY A 54 -1.57 4.81 -16.84
C GLY A 54 -0.90 5.05 -15.49
N LYS A 55 -1.70 5.42 -14.50
CA LYS A 55 -1.22 5.82 -13.17
C LYS A 55 -0.91 4.67 -12.22
N THR A 56 -1.43 3.46 -12.50
CA THR A 56 -1.26 2.27 -11.66
C THR A 56 0.20 1.84 -11.56
N LYS A 57 0.78 1.79 -10.35
CA LYS A 57 2.18 1.38 -10.10
C LYS A 57 2.48 -0.10 -10.39
N SER A 58 1.46 -0.92 -10.54
CA SER A 58 1.60 -2.32 -10.95
C SER A 58 1.14 -2.51 -12.39
N VAL A 59 1.76 -3.44 -13.11
CA VAL A 59 1.25 -3.98 -14.36
C VAL A 59 0.78 -5.43 -14.16
N GLY A 60 -0.31 -5.81 -14.83
CA GLY A 60 -0.73 -7.20 -14.87
C GLY A 60 0.19 -8.00 -15.79
N MET A 61 0.59 -9.19 -15.37
CA MET A 61 1.28 -10.17 -16.19
C MET A 61 0.26 -11.21 -16.63
N THR A 62 0.28 -11.59 -17.90
CA THR A 62 -0.51 -12.72 -18.36
C THR A 62 0.05 -14.03 -17.78
N GLU A 63 -0.71 -15.11 -17.88
CA GLU A 63 -0.23 -16.44 -17.47
C GLU A 63 1.08 -16.79 -18.18
N GLU A 64 1.12 -16.60 -19.51
CA GLU A 64 2.32 -16.79 -20.32
C GLU A 64 3.45 -15.85 -19.90
N GLY A 65 3.15 -14.56 -19.67
CA GLY A 65 4.14 -13.58 -19.26
C GLY A 65 4.79 -13.90 -17.92
N PHE A 66 4.02 -14.39 -16.95
CA PHE A 66 4.51 -14.80 -15.65
C PHE A 66 5.37 -16.07 -15.70
N LEU A 67 4.94 -17.09 -16.47
CA LEU A 67 5.73 -18.31 -16.62
C LEU A 67 7.07 -18.00 -17.31
N LYS A 68 7.01 -17.19 -18.39
CA LYS A 68 8.20 -16.76 -19.12
C LYS A 68 9.13 -15.90 -18.29
N SER A 69 8.61 -15.00 -17.45
CA SER A 69 9.44 -14.19 -16.56
C SER A 69 10.20 -15.05 -15.55
N LYS A 70 9.54 -16.06 -14.99
CA LYS A 70 10.16 -17.03 -14.08
C LYS A 70 11.30 -17.79 -14.76
N ASP A 71 11.04 -18.36 -15.94
CA ASP A 71 12.05 -19.13 -16.69
C ASP A 71 13.26 -18.27 -17.04
N LEU A 72 13.04 -17.02 -17.43
CA LEU A 72 14.12 -16.08 -17.72
C LEU A 72 14.89 -15.67 -16.47
N PHE A 73 14.22 -15.54 -15.33
CA PHE A 73 14.88 -15.23 -14.06
C PHE A 73 15.81 -16.38 -13.65
N GLU A 74 15.33 -17.63 -13.75
CA GLU A 74 16.13 -18.81 -13.51
C GLU A 74 17.33 -18.89 -14.48
N LYS A 75 17.11 -18.62 -15.76
CA LYS A 75 18.16 -18.62 -16.79
C LYS A 75 19.29 -17.62 -16.52
N HIS A 76 18.97 -16.41 -16.06
CA HIS A 76 19.94 -15.30 -16.00
C HIS A 76 20.50 -15.02 -14.60
N PHE A 77 19.74 -15.29 -13.54
CA PHE A 77 20.08 -14.83 -12.19
C PHE A 77 20.31 -15.96 -11.19
N VAL A 78 19.95 -17.21 -11.52
CA VAL A 78 20.22 -18.37 -10.66
C VAL A 78 21.58 -18.96 -11.01
N ASN A 79 22.52 -18.89 -10.07
CA ASN A 79 23.85 -19.45 -10.24
C ASN A 79 23.84 -20.98 -10.13
N ASP A 80 24.26 -21.63 -11.21
CA ASP A 80 24.38 -23.09 -11.33
C ASP A 80 25.65 -23.63 -10.63
N GLN A 81 25.76 -23.43 -9.31
CA GLN A 81 26.80 -24.08 -8.49
C GLN A 81 26.29 -25.31 -7.74
N ARG A 82 25.08 -25.82 -8.05
CA ARG A 82 24.63 -27.17 -7.67
C ARG A 82 23.61 -27.70 -8.67
N ARG A 83 24.10 -28.14 -9.84
CA ARG A 83 23.37 -29.11 -10.66
C ARG A 83 23.45 -30.49 -9.96
N ASP A 84 22.68 -30.66 -8.90
CA ASP A 84 22.26 -32.00 -8.48
C ASP A 84 20.84 -32.22 -8.97
N LYS A 85 20.70 -33.14 -9.93
CA LYS A 85 19.42 -33.51 -10.53
C LYS A 85 18.71 -34.42 -9.55
N SER A 86 17.60 -33.95 -9.00
CA SER A 86 16.53 -34.84 -8.54
C SER A 86 15.18 -34.24 -8.91
N PRO A 87 14.26 -35.01 -9.53
CA PRO A 87 12.91 -34.54 -9.81
C PRO A 87 12.20 -34.29 -8.49
N ILE A 88 11.87 -33.05 -8.18
CA ILE A 88 10.99 -32.74 -7.05
C ILE A 88 9.56 -32.73 -7.60
N GLU A 89 8.86 -33.84 -7.37
CA GLU A 89 7.41 -33.95 -7.49
C GLU A 89 6.68 -32.86 -6.68
N PRO A 90 5.46 -32.46 -7.08
CA PRO A 90 4.72 -31.41 -6.40
C PRO A 90 4.31 -31.88 -5.00
N LYS A 91 5.03 -31.42 -3.98
CA LYS A 91 4.61 -31.60 -2.59
C LYS A 91 3.64 -30.50 -2.19
N THR A 92 2.38 -30.84 -2.36
CA THR A 92 1.24 -30.32 -1.60
C THR A 92 1.56 -30.29 -0.10
N ALA A 93 1.69 -29.09 0.45
CA ALA A 93 1.33 -28.76 1.83
C ALA A 93 1.53 -27.26 2.05
N CYS A 94 0.59 -26.43 1.58
CA CYS A 94 0.47 -25.10 2.15
C CYS A 94 -0.45 -25.20 3.35
N ALA A 95 0.13 -24.94 4.52
CA ALA A 95 -0.58 -24.81 5.78
C ALA A 95 -1.82 -23.93 5.58
N LYS A 96 -2.97 -24.41 6.07
CA LYS A 96 -4.17 -23.60 6.19
C LYS A 96 -3.88 -22.46 7.16
N GLN A 97 -3.32 -21.36 6.67
CA GLN A 97 -3.55 -20.07 7.29
C GLN A 97 -5.01 -19.73 7.01
N VAL A 98 -5.83 -19.93 8.02
CA VAL A 98 -7.16 -19.33 8.11
C VAL A 98 -6.93 -17.82 8.14
N LYS A 99 -6.78 -17.20 6.97
CA LYS A 99 -6.92 -15.76 6.82
C LYS A 99 -8.42 -15.51 6.84
N THR A 100 -8.91 -15.16 8.02
CA THR A 100 -10.20 -14.48 8.16
C THR A 100 -10.25 -13.37 7.13
N ARG A 101 -11.07 -13.59 6.10
CA ARG A 101 -11.25 -12.69 4.95
C ARG A 101 -11.93 -11.42 5.47
N HIS A 102 -11.15 -10.49 6.01
CA HIS A 102 -11.62 -9.13 6.21
C HIS A 102 -11.86 -8.56 4.81
N LYS A 103 -13.12 -8.22 4.54
CA LYS A 103 -13.56 -7.62 3.28
C LYS A 103 -12.88 -6.25 3.18
N ARG A 104 -11.68 -6.20 2.57
CA ARG A 104 -10.95 -4.96 2.31
C ARG A 104 -11.86 -4.02 1.52
N GLU A 105 -11.90 -2.75 1.91
CA GLU A 105 -12.65 -1.72 1.18
C GLU A 105 -12.20 -1.65 -0.28
N ARG A 106 -13.13 -1.27 -1.16
CA ARG A 106 -12.84 -1.09 -2.59
C ARG A 106 -11.87 0.06 -2.77
N GLU A 107 -10.94 -0.09 -3.70
CA GLU A 107 -9.93 0.93 -3.98
C GLU A 107 -10.56 2.21 -4.54
N GLN A 108 -10.09 3.35 -4.04
CA GLN A 108 -10.49 4.67 -4.50
C GLN A 108 -9.29 5.34 -5.18
N PRO A 109 -9.24 5.39 -6.53
CA PRO A 109 -8.04 5.79 -7.27
C PRO A 109 -7.49 7.16 -6.88
N ASP A 110 -8.36 8.15 -6.68
CA ASP A 110 -7.94 9.52 -6.34
C ASP A 110 -7.30 9.59 -4.93
N ARG A 111 -7.83 8.79 -3.98
CA ARG A 111 -7.24 8.68 -2.63
C ARG A 111 -5.91 7.93 -2.66
N GLU A 112 -5.82 6.86 -3.45
CA GLU A 112 -4.57 6.12 -3.62
C GLU A 112 -3.49 7.01 -4.27
N ASP A 113 -3.84 7.80 -5.29
CA ASP A 113 -2.92 8.78 -5.90
C ASP A 113 -2.44 9.79 -4.84
N ARG A 114 -3.35 10.38 -4.06
CA ARG A 114 -2.99 11.34 -3.01
C ARG A 114 -2.11 10.73 -1.92
N ILE A 115 -2.47 9.56 -1.41
CA ILE A 115 -1.65 8.84 -0.43
C ILE A 115 -0.23 8.64 -0.97
N LEU A 116 -0.13 8.23 -2.22
CA LEU A 116 1.11 7.78 -2.82
C LEU A 116 2.03 8.89 -3.32
N TYR A 117 1.45 10.02 -3.73
CA TYR A 117 2.17 11.16 -4.31
C TYR A 117 2.14 12.42 -3.45
N GLU A 118 1.39 12.46 -2.36
CA GLU A 118 1.40 13.57 -1.39
C GLU A 118 1.74 13.12 0.03
N ILE A 119 1.30 11.93 0.48
CA ILE A 119 1.44 11.50 1.88
C ILE A 119 2.71 10.69 2.12
N VAL A 120 2.88 9.57 1.42
CA VAL A 120 4.03 8.64 1.60
C VAL A 120 5.04 8.77 0.46
N VAL A 121 5.24 10.01 -0.01
CA VAL A 121 6.20 10.34 -1.08
C VAL A 121 7.60 9.95 -0.64
N ASP A 122 8.28 9.16 -1.47
CA ASP A 122 9.65 8.69 -1.23
C ASP A 122 9.86 8.03 0.15
N ALA A 123 8.80 7.44 0.73
CA ALA A 123 8.92 6.68 1.96
C ALA A 123 9.39 5.25 1.66
N TYR A 124 10.62 4.93 2.02
CA TYR A 124 11.29 3.63 1.82
C TYR A 124 11.13 2.69 3.03
N ASN A 125 10.78 3.21 4.20
CA ASN A 125 10.57 2.43 5.41
C ASN A 125 9.37 2.94 6.25
N ASP A 126 9.02 2.15 7.26
CA ASP A 126 7.83 2.39 8.09
C ASP A 126 7.90 3.71 8.87
N THR A 127 9.10 4.12 9.27
CA THR A 127 9.29 5.42 9.96
C THR A 127 8.97 6.57 9.02
N GLU A 128 9.47 6.53 7.78
CA GLU A 128 9.18 7.56 6.77
C GLU A 128 7.70 7.59 6.41
N ARG A 129 7.05 6.42 6.33
CA ARG A 129 5.60 6.32 6.08
C ARG A 129 4.80 6.93 7.22
N ALA A 130 5.16 6.64 8.46
CA ALA A 130 4.54 7.24 9.65
C ALA A 130 4.72 8.77 9.67
N MET A 131 5.91 9.27 9.33
CA MET A 131 6.19 10.71 9.26
C MET A 131 5.44 11.40 8.13
N GLY A 132 5.34 10.78 6.96
CA GLY A 132 4.53 11.29 5.85
C GLY A 132 3.07 11.48 6.24
N TRP A 133 2.47 10.46 6.86
CA TRP A 133 1.11 10.56 7.41
C TRP A 133 0.98 11.62 8.49
N TYR A 134 1.94 11.68 9.42
CA TYR A 134 1.90 12.65 10.51
C TYR A 134 1.90 14.09 9.97
N TYR A 135 2.83 14.42 9.06
CA TYR A 135 2.95 15.79 8.55
C TYR A 135 1.80 16.17 7.61
N TYR A 136 1.33 15.25 6.75
CA TYR A 136 0.15 15.49 5.92
C TYR A 136 -1.08 15.84 6.78
N LEU A 137 -1.37 15.02 7.80
CA LEU A 137 -2.50 15.25 8.68
C LEU A 137 -2.33 16.56 9.48
N LYS A 138 -1.12 16.83 9.96
CA LYS A 138 -0.82 18.06 10.72
C LYS A 138 -1.01 19.32 9.89
N ASP A 139 -0.69 19.28 8.61
CA ASP A 139 -0.84 20.41 7.68
C ASP A 139 -2.31 20.61 7.28
N LYS A 140 -3.03 19.52 6.98
CA LYS A 140 -4.40 19.58 6.45
C LYS A 140 -5.48 19.72 7.51
N MET A 141 -5.28 19.21 8.72
CA MET A 141 -6.30 19.30 9.77
C MET A 141 -6.30 20.69 10.41
N GLN A 142 -7.32 21.49 10.07
CA GLN A 142 -7.57 22.75 10.76
C GLN A 142 -8.09 22.50 12.18
N MET A 143 -7.36 23.03 13.16
CA MET A 143 -7.63 22.87 14.58
C MET A 143 -8.16 24.18 15.19
N PRO A 144 -9.04 24.11 16.20
CA PRO A 144 -9.71 22.91 16.70
C PRO A 144 -10.92 22.53 15.82
N PHE A 145 -11.30 21.25 15.81
CA PHE A 145 -12.53 20.79 15.15
C PHE A 145 -13.33 19.83 16.04
N THR A 146 -14.64 19.73 15.78
CA THR A 146 -15.53 18.80 16.48
C THR A 146 -15.43 17.42 15.85
N ALA A 147 -15.34 16.38 16.67
CA ALA A 147 -15.33 15.00 16.22
C ALA A 147 -16.26 14.14 17.09
N ARG A 148 -16.76 13.04 16.51
CA ARG A 148 -17.63 12.09 17.20
C ARG A 148 -16.97 10.73 17.26
N CYS A 149 -16.94 10.11 18.44
CA CYS A 149 -16.39 8.77 18.60
C CYS A 149 -17.23 7.74 17.82
N ARG A 150 -16.67 7.12 16.77
CA ARG A 150 -17.36 6.14 15.91
C ARG A 150 -17.23 4.70 16.40
N ILE A 151 -16.13 4.37 17.05
CA ILE A 151 -15.82 3.04 17.58
C ILE A 151 -15.18 3.18 18.96
N SER A 152 -15.48 2.25 19.86
CA SER A 152 -14.79 2.19 21.16
C SER A 152 -13.39 1.62 20.97
N HIS A 153 -12.42 2.16 21.72
CA HIS A 153 -11.04 1.68 21.71
C HIS A 153 -10.56 1.41 23.13
N SER A 154 -9.78 0.35 23.35
CA SER A 154 -9.33 -0.08 24.68
C SER A 154 -8.54 0.97 25.48
N ILE A 155 -7.80 1.84 24.79
CA ILE A 155 -6.99 2.92 25.37
C ILE A 155 -7.75 4.25 25.49
N SER A 156 -9.01 4.28 25.05
CA SER A 156 -9.85 5.48 25.03
C SER A 156 -11.07 5.29 25.94
N PRO A 157 -11.28 6.17 26.93
CA PRO A 157 -12.48 6.15 27.78
C PRO A 157 -13.72 6.72 27.08
N LEU A 158 -13.60 7.17 25.81
CA LEU A 158 -14.71 7.74 25.06
C LEU A 158 -15.72 6.66 24.65
N LYS A 159 -17.01 7.00 24.78
CA LYS A 159 -18.09 6.12 24.35
C LYS A 159 -18.45 6.39 22.89
N THR A 160 -18.86 5.35 22.17
CA THR A 160 -19.40 5.50 20.82
C THR A 160 -20.57 6.49 20.81
N GLY A 161 -20.57 7.41 19.84
CA GLY A 161 -21.51 8.51 19.72
C GLY A 161 -21.14 9.77 20.50
N GLN A 162 -20.13 9.72 21.39
CA GLN A 162 -19.71 10.88 22.17
C GLN A 162 -18.99 11.92 21.30
N GLU A 163 -19.43 13.17 21.36
CA GLU A 163 -18.77 14.30 20.69
C GLU A 163 -17.71 14.93 21.59
N VAL A 164 -16.57 15.26 20.98
CA VAL A 164 -15.41 15.85 21.63
C VAL A 164 -14.76 16.88 20.71
N GLN A 165 -14.02 17.82 21.30
CA GLN A 165 -13.26 18.81 20.54
C GLN A 165 -11.82 18.33 20.39
N VAL A 166 -11.37 18.16 19.15
CA VAL A 166 -9.98 17.87 18.80
C VAL A 166 -9.21 19.18 18.81
N MET A 167 -8.15 19.25 19.63
CA MET A 167 -7.36 20.45 19.88
C MET A 167 -6.05 20.47 19.08
N GLY A 168 -5.56 19.31 18.66
CA GLY A 168 -4.29 19.16 17.97
C GLY A 168 -3.88 17.70 17.82
N MET A 169 -2.72 17.48 17.20
CA MET A 169 -2.11 16.14 17.15
C MET A 169 -1.27 15.86 18.39
N ALA A 170 -1.11 14.58 18.71
CA ALA A 170 -0.12 14.13 19.68
C ALA A 170 1.31 14.33 19.14
N LYS A 171 2.31 14.05 19.97
CA LYS A 171 3.72 14.16 19.56
C LYS A 171 4.06 13.14 18.48
N GLU A 172 4.99 13.51 17.60
CA GLU A 172 5.48 12.66 16.50
C GLU A 172 5.92 11.28 17.00
N SER A 173 6.65 11.23 18.11
CA SER A 173 7.13 9.98 18.73
C SER A 173 6.00 9.03 19.18
N GLU A 174 4.81 9.57 19.48
CA GLU A 174 3.65 8.78 19.88
C GLU A 174 2.87 8.26 18.66
N CYS A 175 3.13 8.81 17.47
CA CYS A 175 2.40 8.51 16.24
C CYS A 175 3.14 7.52 15.30
N MET A 176 4.16 6.83 15.80
CA MET A 176 5.00 5.93 15.00
C MET A 176 4.31 4.62 14.56
N SER A 177 3.13 4.31 15.10
CA SER A 177 2.38 3.08 14.77
C SER A 177 0.92 3.34 14.42
N GLU A 178 0.33 4.40 15.00
CA GLU A 178 -1.01 4.88 14.68
C GLU A 178 -1.04 6.38 14.95
N VAL A 179 -1.89 7.15 14.26
CA VAL A 179 -2.03 8.58 14.50
C VAL A 179 -2.89 8.85 15.74
N PHE A 180 -2.37 9.64 16.67
CA PHE A 180 -3.10 10.11 17.85
C PHE A 180 -3.39 11.60 17.77
N VAL A 181 -4.59 11.98 18.22
CA VAL A 181 -5.01 13.37 18.38
C VAL A 181 -5.35 13.67 19.83
N LEU A 182 -5.18 14.93 20.23
CA LEU A 182 -5.47 15.43 21.57
C LEU A 182 -6.89 15.98 21.60
N VAL A 183 -7.76 15.36 22.39
CA VAL A 183 -9.13 15.83 22.61
C VAL A 183 -9.29 16.49 23.97
N LYS A 184 -10.19 17.45 24.06
CA LYS A 184 -10.58 18.06 25.32
C LYS A 184 -11.42 17.07 26.14
N TYR A 185 -10.94 16.68 27.32
CA TYR A 185 -11.63 15.78 28.24
C TYR A 185 -11.70 16.40 29.64
N GLY A 186 -12.85 17.00 29.98
CA GLY A 186 -13.01 17.75 31.22
C GLY A 186 -12.08 18.97 31.28
N LYS A 187 -11.15 18.98 32.23
CA LYS A 187 -10.13 20.04 32.40
C LYS A 187 -8.77 19.70 31.78
N THR A 188 -8.59 18.49 31.27
CA THR A 188 -7.33 18.01 30.70
C THR A 188 -7.49 17.70 29.22
N THR A 189 -6.37 17.45 28.54
CA THR A 189 -6.34 16.85 27.21
C THR A 189 -6.09 15.36 27.32
N LEU A 190 -6.62 14.60 26.37
CA LEU A 190 -6.45 13.15 26.28
C LEU A 190 -6.02 12.77 24.88
N ALA A 191 -4.98 11.94 24.77
CA ALA A 191 -4.56 11.36 23.49
C ALA A 191 -5.50 10.21 23.12
N VAL A 192 -6.04 10.27 21.91
CA VAL A 192 -7.01 9.31 21.39
C VAL A 192 -6.64 8.97 19.93
N PRO A 193 -6.69 7.70 19.52
CA PRO A 193 -6.42 7.37 18.12
C PRO A 193 -7.37 8.11 17.17
N LEU A 194 -6.87 8.61 16.04
CA LEU A 194 -7.70 9.31 15.06
C LEU A 194 -8.70 8.36 14.40
N ALA A 195 -8.35 7.07 14.26
CA ALA A 195 -9.21 6.07 13.64
C ALA A 195 -10.54 5.86 14.37
N GLN A 196 -10.63 6.18 15.67
CA GLN A 196 -11.87 6.08 16.44
C GLN A 196 -12.80 7.30 16.31
N MET A 197 -12.40 8.34 15.58
CA MET A 197 -13.13 9.61 15.50
C MET A 197 -13.71 9.84 14.10
N ASP A 198 -15.01 10.10 13.98
CA ASP A 198 -15.60 10.72 12.79
C ASP A 198 -15.39 12.24 12.84
N CYS A 199 -14.89 12.83 11.74
CA CYS A 199 -14.74 14.28 11.61
C CYS A 199 -16.08 14.98 11.39
N LEU A 200 -16.38 16.00 12.21
CA LEU A 200 -17.54 16.91 12.07
C LEU A 200 -17.08 18.35 11.81
N SER A 201 -15.93 18.53 11.16
CA SER A 201 -15.42 19.85 10.76
C SER A 201 -16.27 20.46 9.64
N GLU A 202 -16.25 21.78 9.51
CA GLU A 202 -16.78 22.49 8.34
C GLU A 202 -15.72 22.65 7.23
N HIS A 203 -14.45 22.41 7.55
CA HIS A 203 -13.33 22.54 6.61
C HIS A 203 -13.16 21.27 5.78
N GLU A 204 -13.31 21.41 4.46
CA GLU A 204 -13.21 20.31 3.50
C GLU A 204 -11.86 19.57 3.57
N GLU A 205 -10.75 20.30 3.73
CA GLU A 205 -9.42 19.70 3.88
C GLU A 205 -9.30 18.81 5.13
N THR A 206 -9.86 19.23 6.27
CA THR A 206 -9.88 18.42 7.49
C THR A 206 -10.74 17.18 7.30
N ILE A 207 -11.89 17.29 6.64
CA ILE A 207 -12.78 16.16 6.36
C ILE A 207 -12.05 15.15 5.46
N GLU A 208 -11.41 15.64 4.39
CA GLU A 208 -10.67 14.82 3.44
C GLU A 208 -9.52 14.08 4.11
N ALA A 209 -8.69 14.79 4.88
CA ALA A 209 -7.52 14.23 5.54
C ALA A 209 -7.92 13.11 6.54
N VAL A 210 -8.97 13.31 7.32
CA VAL A 210 -9.49 12.28 8.24
C VAL A 210 -10.10 11.11 7.47
N ALA A 211 -10.79 11.36 6.37
CA ALA A 211 -11.36 10.31 5.53
C ALA A 211 -10.29 9.44 4.85
N ASP A 212 -9.16 10.03 4.47
CA ASP A 212 -8.01 9.31 3.92
C ASP A 212 -7.33 8.43 4.96
N TRP A 213 -7.19 8.94 6.19
CA TRP A 213 -6.68 8.13 7.30
C TRP A 213 -7.60 6.93 7.59
N HIS A 214 -8.92 7.13 7.62
CA HIS A 214 -9.86 6.01 7.77
C HIS A 214 -9.74 4.99 6.65
N TYR A 215 -9.59 5.46 5.40
CA TYR A 215 -9.41 4.58 4.26
C TYR A 215 -8.13 3.73 4.39
N TRP A 216 -7.02 4.36 4.75
CA TRP A 216 -5.75 3.67 5.01
C TRP A 216 -5.90 2.55 6.05
N VAL A 217 -6.53 2.85 7.19
CA VAL A 217 -6.78 1.89 8.26
C VAL A 217 -7.75 0.78 7.80
N ALA A 218 -8.82 1.12 7.10
CA ALA A 218 -9.83 0.17 6.63
C ALA A 218 -9.31 -0.79 5.54
N ARG A 219 -8.33 -0.34 4.74
CA ARG A 219 -7.57 -1.18 3.81
C ARG A 219 -6.62 -2.14 4.53
N GLY A 220 -6.34 -1.90 5.81
CA GLY A 220 -5.38 -2.65 6.61
C GLY A 220 -3.94 -2.37 6.17
N TYR A 221 -3.68 -1.13 5.73
CA TYR A 221 -2.32 -0.68 5.49
C TYR A 221 -1.66 -0.36 6.83
N GLU A 222 -0.48 -0.91 7.04
CA GLU A 222 0.39 -0.63 8.18
C GLU A 222 1.50 0.30 7.71
N TYR A 223 2.16 1.02 8.62
CA TYR A 223 3.42 1.68 8.26
C TYR A 223 4.49 0.67 7.90
#